data_AF-A0A4Y3RN55-F1
#
_entry.id   AF-A0A4Y3RN55-F1
#
_cell.length_a   1.000
_cell.length_b   1.000
_cell.length_c   1.000
_cell.angle_alpha   90.00
_cell.angle_beta   90.00
_cell.angle_gamma   90.00
#
_symmetry.space_group_name_H-M   'P 1'
#
loop_
_entity.id
_entity.type
_entity.pdbx_description
1 polymer ?
#
loop_
_entity_poly.entity_id
_entity_poly.type
_entity_poly.pdbx_seq_one_letter_code
_entity_poly.pdbx_strand_id
1 'polypeptide(L)' 'MTNSSGEAAQSYEITYLSTRPEPEVRTAEAGEVAAVIEHAGEHGMQVLVRPCRRPVQEPGTRKEDES' A
#
# COMPACT_ATOMS: atom_id res chain seq x y z
N MET A 1 -3.12 -23.72 -20.66
CA MET A 1 -2.55 -23.13 -19.43
C MET A 1 -2.88 -21.66 -19.49
N THR A 2 -3.75 -21.21 -18.59
CA THR A 2 -4.31 -19.87 -18.54
C THR A 2 -3.20 -18.87 -18.28
N ASN A 3 -2.97 -17.97 -19.24
CA ASN A 3 -2.22 -16.74 -19.03
C ASN A 3 -3.01 -15.91 -18.01
N SER A 4 -2.69 -16.06 -16.73
CA SER A 4 -3.12 -15.12 -15.70
C SER A 4 -2.39 -13.81 -15.97
N SER A 5 -2.97 -12.98 -16.82
CA SER A 5 -2.66 -11.56 -16.90
C SER A 5 -2.90 -10.98 -15.50
N GLY A 6 -1.88 -11.01 -14.65
CA GLY A 6 -1.89 -10.31 -13.37
C GLY A 6 -1.90 -8.83 -13.67
N GLU A 7 -3.09 -8.25 -13.85
CA GLU A 7 -3.23 -6.81 -13.67
C GLU A 7 -2.66 -6.52 -12.28
N ALA A 8 -1.53 -5.81 -12.24
CA ALA A 8 -0.96 -5.34 -10.99
C ALA A 8 -2.07 -4.53 -10.30
N ALA A 9 -2.60 -5.08 -9.21
CA ALA A 9 -3.67 -4.41 -8.47
C ALA A 9 -3.20 -2.99 -8.15
N GLN A 10 -4.02 -2.01 -8.50
CA GLN A 10 -3.68 -0.61 -8.27
C GLN A 10 -3.45 -0.39 -6.78
N SER A 11 -2.23 -0.01 -6.41
CA SER A 11 -1.85 0.26 -5.03
C SER A 11 -1.93 1.75 -4.71
N TYR A 12 -2.12 2.02 -3.42
CA TYR A 12 -2.23 3.36 -2.85
C TYR A 12 -1.32 3.48 -1.64
N GLU A 13 -0.66 4.63 -1.53
CA GLU A 13 0.03 5.07 -0.33
C GLU A 13 -0.97 5.77 0.59
N ILE A 14 -1.01 5.32 1.83
CA ILE A 14 -1.83 5.84 2.92
C ILE A 14 -0.90 6.51 3.92
N THR A 15 -1.11 7.79 4.19
CA THR A 15 -0.41 8.53 5.24
C THR A 15 -1.38 8.85 6.36
N TYR A 16 -1.11 8.36 7.57
CA TYR A 16 -1.87 8.71 8.78
C TYR A 16 -1.33 10.02 9.36
N LEU A 17 -2.16 11.05 9.31
CA LEU A 17 -1.88 12.38 9.83
C LEU A 17 -2.21 12.39 11.33
N SER A 18 -1.35 11.76 12.13
CA SER A 18 -1.41 11.85 13.58
C SER A 18 -0.82 13.18 14.09
N THR A 19 -1.11 13.53 15.34
CA THR A 19 -0.44 14.63 16.07
C THR A 19 1.02 14.31 16.45
N ARG A 20 1.49 13.10 16.11
CA ARG A 20 2.86 12.65 16.35
C ARG A 20 3.82 13.35 15.39
N PRO A 21 5.10 13.54 15.79
CA PRO A 21 6.08 14.25 14.99
C PRO A 21 6.40 13.58 13.65
N GLU A 22 6.13 12.28 13.52
CA GLU A 22 6.37 11.51 12.30
C GLU A 22 5.05 10.86 11.82
N PRO A 23 4.62 11.14 10.57
CA PRO A 23 3.44 10.52 10.00
C PRO A 23 3.73 9.05 9.67
N GLU A 24 2.78 8.17 9.98
CA GLU A 24 2.87 6.76 9.61
C GLU A 24 2.43 6.59 8.15
N VAL A 25 3.24 5.92 7.33
CA VAL A 25 2.97 5.67 5.91
C VAL A 25 2.87 4.17 5.66
N ARG A 26 1.82 3.74 4.94
CA ARG A 26 1.60 2.35 4.54
C ARG A 26 1.13 2.26 3.09
N THR A 27 1.27 1.09 2.48
CA THR A 27 0.72 0.80 1.15
C THR A 27 -0.47 -0.14 1.29
N ALA A 28 -1.55 0.11 0.56
CA ALA A 28 -2.77 -0.69 0.54
C ALA A 28 -3.22 -0.94 -0.91
N GLU A 29 -3.81 -2.09 -1.17
CA GLU A 29 -4.45 -2.37 -2.45
C GLU A 29 -5.79 -1.60 -2.57
N ALA A 30 -6.25 -1.37 -3.80
CA ALA A 30 -7.52 -0.68 -4.06
C ALA A 30 -8.71 -1.24 -3.25
N GLY A 31 -8.75 -2.57 -3.06
CA GLY A 31 -9.80 -3.23 -2.27
C GLY A 31 -9.73 -2.97 -0.76
N GLU A 32 -8.56 -2.57 -0.24
CA GLU A 32 -8.32 -2.34 1.19
C GLU A 32 -8.53 -0.87 1.58
N VAL A 33 -8.53 0.07 0.61
CA VAL A 33 -8.65 1.51 0.87
C VAL A 33 -9.94 1.87 1.61
N ALA A 34 -11.06 1.23 1.28
CA ALA A 34 -12.34 1.48 1.95
C ALA A 34 -12.26 1.18 3.46
N ALA A 35 -11.74 0.00 3.81
CA ALA A 35 -11.58 -0.42 5.20
C ALA A 35 -10.62 0.50 5.97
N VAL A 36 -9.56 0.99 5.32
CA VAL A 36 -8.64 1.98 5.91
C VAL A 36 -9.36 3.29 6.26
N ILE A 37 -10.22 3.78 5.35
CA ILE A 37 -10.97 5.02 5.57
C ILE A 37 -12.01 4.84 6.67
N GLU A 38 -12.72 3.71 6.68
CA GLU A 38 -13.69 3.37 7.72
C GLU A 38 -13.02 3.34 9.10
N HIS A 39 -11.91 2.61 9.22
CA HIS A 39 -11.12 2.55 10.45
C HIS A 39 -10.62 3.95 10.89
N ALA A 40 -10.14 4.76 9.95
CA ALA A 40 -9.73 6.13 10.28
C ALA A 40 -10.89 6.96 10.82
N GLY A 41 -12.09 6.83 10.22
CA GLY A 41 -13.31 7.49 10.68
C GLY A 41 -13.74 7.06 12.08
N GLU A 42 -13.74 5.75 12.36
CA GLU A 42 -14.10 5.20 13.67
C GLU A 42 -13.20 5.70 14.82
N HIS A 43 -11.93 5.96 14.51
CA HIS A 43 -10.94 6.41 15.49
C HIS A 43 -10.65 7.92 15.44
N GLY A 44 -11.37 8.69 14.61
CA GLY A 44 -11.18 10.14 14.48
C GLY A 44 -9.81 10.55 13.90
N MET A 45 -9.21 9.68 13.09
CA MET A 45 -7.91 9.90 12.46
C MET A 45 -8.06 10.56 11.09
N GLN A 46 -7.09 11.41 10.73
CA GLN A 46 -6.99 11.94 9.37
C GLN A 46 -6.04 11.08 8.54
N VAL A 47 -6.43 10.77 7.31
CA VAL A 47 -5.62 10.00 6.36
C VAL A 47 -5.51 10.72 5.02
N LEU A 48 -4.32 10.67 4.42
CA LEU A 48 -4.07 11.10 3.04
C LEU A 48 -3.84 9.87 2.17
N VAL A 49 -4.58 9.76 1.06
CA VAL A 49 -4.51 8.64 0.11
C VAL A 49 -3.93 9.13 -1.21
N ARG A 50 -2.88 8.47 -1.71
CA ARG A 50 -2.22 8.80 -2.99
C ARG A 50 -2.06 7.55 -3.84
N PRO A 51 -2.39 7.57 -5.14
CA PRO A 51 -2.12 6.42 -6.00
C PRO A 51 -0.61 6.20 -6.13
N CYS A 52 -0.15 4.97 -5.97
CA CYS A 52 1.23 4.59 -6.23
C CYS A 52 1.47 4.63 -7.75
N ARG A 53 2.50 5.38 -8.18
CA ARG A 53 2.87 5.49 -9.61
C ARG A 53 3.80 4.37 -10.09
N ARG A 54 4.28 3.50 -9.19
CA ARG A 54 5.08 2.33 -9.55
C ARG A 54 4.32 1.07 -9.14
N PRO A 55 4.27 0.03 -9.99
CA PRO A 55 3.92 -1.29 -9.49
C PRO A 55 4.85 -1.63 -8.33
N VAL A 56 4.30 -2.18 -7.26
CA VAL A 56 5.09 -2.77 -6.18
C VAL A 56 6.06 -3.73 -6.86
N GLN A 57 7.36 -3.41 -6.81
CA GLN A 57 8.37 -4.42 -7.08
C GLN A 57 8.17 -5.44 -5.98
N GLU A 58 7.64 -6.62 -6.34
CA GLU A 58 7.75 -7.79 -5.51
C GLU A 58 9.19 -7.83 -4.97
N PRO A 59 9.41 -8.03 -3.67
CA PRO A 59 10.76 -8.17 -3.14
C PRO A 59 11.37 -9.38 -3.85
N GLY A 60 12.13 -9.11 -4.91
CA GLY A 60 12.82 -10.13 -5.66
C GLY A 60 13.67 -10.89 -4.66
N THR A 61 13.39 -12.17 -4.51
CA THR A 61 14.23 -13.13 -3.83
C THR A 61 15.60 -13.04 -4.49
N ARG A 62 16.45 -12.14 -4.00
CA ARG A 62 17.85 -12.05 -4.37
C ARG A 62 18.46 -13.34 -3.86
N LYS A 63 18.46 -14.37 -4.71
CA LYS A 63 19.40 -15.46 -4.55
C LYS A 63 20.77 -14.83 -4.73
N GLU A 64 21.47 -14.65 -3.62
CA GLU A 64 22.93 -14.59 -3.62
C GLU A 64 23.41 -15.82 -4.39
N ASP A 65 23.96 -15.55 -5.58
CA ASP A 65 24.75 -16.53 -6.32
C ASP A 65 26.16 -16.42 -5.76
N GLU A 66 26.52 -17.44 -4.98
CA GLU A 66 27.85 -17.65 -4.43
C GLU A 66 28.73 -18.22 -5.54
N SER A 67 29.79 -17.50 -5.92
CA SER A 67 30.92 -18.04 -6.71
C SER A 67 32.19 -17.26 -6.42
#